data_AF-A0A7K0QX04-F1
#
_entry.id   AF-A0A7K0QX04-F1
#
_cell.length_a   1.000
_cell.length_b   1.000
_cell.length_c   1.000
_cell.angle_alpha   90.00
_cell.angle_beta   90.00
_cell.angle_gamma   90.00
#
_symmetry.space_group_name_H-M   'P 1'
#
loop_
_entity.id
_entity.type
_entity.pdbx_description
1 polymer ?
#
loop_
_entity_poly.entity_id
_entity_poly.type
_entity_poly.pdbx_seq_one_letter_code
_entity_poly.pdbx_strand_id
1 'polypeptide(L)' 'SYVDKGGKVVKVPARFTFVFVEKDGRWSIANHHSSTQPSKATS' A
#
# COMPACT_ATOMS: atom_id res chain seq x y z
N SER A 1 -9.11 1.41 0.75
CA SER A 1 -10.22 2.34 0.41
C SER A 1 -10.58 3.13 1.66
N TYR A 2 -11.31 4.23 1.52
CA TYR A 2 -11.91 4.94 2.64
C TYR A 2 -13.35 5.33 2.29
N VAL A 3 -14.16 5.68 3.28
CA VAL A 3 -15.50 6.25 3.07
C VAL A 3 -15.37 7.75 3.19
N ASP A 4 -15.81 8.50 2.17
CA ASP A 4 -15.78 9.96 2.22
C ASP A 4 -16.91 10.52 3.10
N LYS A 5 -16.93 11.85 3.30
CA LYS A 5 -17.95 12.52 4.10
C LYS A 5 -19.39 12.33 3.59
N GLY A 6 -19.56 11.95 2.32
CA GLY A 6 -20.85 11.68 1.69
C GLY A 6 -21.26 10.20 1.73
N GLY A 7 -20.51 9.35 2.44
CA GLY A 7 -20.80 7.92 2.55
C GLY A 7 -20.34 7.10 1.33
N LYS A 8 -19.64 7.70 0.37
CA LYS A 8 -19.15 6.99 -0.82
C LYS A 8 -17.83 6.30 -0.52
N VAL A 9 -17.70 5.04 -0.96
CA VAL A 9 -16.43 4.31 -0.90
C VAL A 9 -15.47 4.79 -1.99
N VAL A 10 -14.31 5.29 -1.59
CA VAL A 10 -13.23 5.72 -2.47
C VAL A 10 -12.12 4.67 -2.50
N LYS A 11 -11.78 4.19 -3.71
CA LYS A 11 -10.62 3.31 -3.95
C LYS A 11 -9.41 4.16 -4.27
N VAL A 12 -8.28 3.88 -3.61
CA VAL A 12 -7.01 4.61 -3.80
C VAL A 12 -5.96 3.62 -4.31
N PRO A 13 -5.50 3.76 -5.57
CA PRO A 13 -4.38 2.98 -6.08
C PRO A 13 -3.09 3.30 -5.32
N ALA A 14 -2.29 2.28 -5.05
CA ALA A 14 -1.03 2.39 -4.33
C ALA A 14 0.02 1.43 -4.91
N ARG A 15 1.29 1.77 -4.70
CA ARG A 15 2.43 0.87 -4.90
C ARG A 15 2.90 0.42 -3.53
N PHE A 16 3.27 -0.85 -3.40
CA PHE A 16 3.74 -1.41 -2.15
C PHE A 16 4.96 -2.32 -2.37
N THR A 17 5.83 -2.32 -1.39
CA THR A 17 6.97 -3.24 -1.27
C THR A 17 6.90 -3.89 0.10
N PHE A 18 6.93 -5.22 0.13
CA PHE A 18 7.09 -6.01 1.35
C PHE A 18 8.45 -6.71 1.30
N VAL A 19 9.20 -6.61 2.39
CA VAL A 19 10.39 -7.42 2.62
C VAL A 19 10.03 -8.44 3.68
N PHE A 20 10.21 -9.72 3.35
CA PHE A 20 9.97 -10.81 4.29
C PHE A 20 11.30 -11.35 4.81
N VAL A 21 11.29 -11.78 6.07
CA VAL A 21 12.37 -12.57 6.66
C VAL A 21 11.80 -13.91 7.13
N GLU A 22 12.52 -14.98 6.84
CA GLU A 22 12.23 -16.32 7.34
C GLU A 22 13.11 -16.59 8.55
N LYS A 23 12.50 -17.04 9.64
CA LYS A 23 13.19 -17.52 10.84
C LYS A 23 12.43 -18.71 11.39
N ASP A 24 13.14 -19.81 11.59
CA ASP A 24 12.61 -21.04 12.20
C ASP A 24 11.33 -21.57 11.52
N GLY A 25 11.31 -21.56 10.19
CA GLY A 25 10.21 -22.00 9.35
C GLY A 25 9.05 -21.01 9.26
N ARG A 26 9.19 -19.78 9.79
CA ARG A 26 8.13 -18.77 9.81
C ARG A 26 8.54 -17.50 9.09
N TRP A 27 7.68 -17.08 8.15
CA TRP A 27 7.83 -15.82 7.42
C TRP A 27 7.18 -14.67 8.19
N SER A 28 7.90 -13.56 8.29
CA SER A 28 7.42 -12.30 8.89
C SER A 28 7.75 -11.12 7.97
N ILE A 29 6.93 -10.06 8.02
CA ILE A 29 7.20 -8.82 7.28
C ILE A 29 8.24 -8.02 8.09
N ALA A 30 9.44 -7.89 7.54
CA ALA A 30 10.53 -7.11 8.13
C ALA A 30 10.45 -5.62 7.74
N ASN A 31 9.96 -5.33 6.54
CA ASN A 31 9.72 -3.96 6.09
C ASN A 31 8.48 -3.87 5.20
N HIS A 32 7.75 -2.77 5.35
CA HIS A 32 6.61 -2.43 4.51
C HIS A 32 6.74 -0.97 4.10
N HIS A 33 6.95 -0.73 2.81
CA HIS A 33 6.92 0.61 2.24
C HIS A 33 5.73 0.72 1.30
N SER A 34 4.84 1.69 1.55
CA SER A 34 3.65 1.95 0.76
C SER A 34 3.64 3.41 0.31
N SER A 35 3.38 3.64 -0.98
CA SER A 35 3.25 4.98 -1.55
C SER A 35 2.00 5.07 -2.42
N THR A 36 1.43 6.28 -2.51
CA THR A 36 0.37 6.56 -3.47
C THR A 36 0.91 6.40 -4.88
N GLN A 37 0.04 6.05 -5.83
CA GLN A 37 0.45 6.11 -7.24
C GLN A 37 0.93 7.54 -7.55
N PRO A 38 2.11 7.71 -8.20
CA PRO A 38 2.56 9.03 -8.62
C PRO A 38 1.46 9.66 -9.49
N SER A 39 1.17 10.94 -9.30
CA SER A 39 0.35 11.65 -10.28
C SER A 39 1.04 11.51 -11.63
N LYS A 40 0.27 11.28 -12.71
CA LYS A 40 0.80 11.57 -14.04
C LYS A 40 1.17 13.04 -13.99
N ALA A 41 2.46 13.36 -13.93
CA ALA A 41 2.91 14.69 -14.24
C ALA A 41 2.37 14.95 -15.65
N THR A 42 1.38 15.82 -15.78
CA THR A 42 1.00 16.36 -17.08
C THR A 42 2.25 17.10 -17.55
N SER A 43 2.97 16.51 -18.52
CA SER A 43 3.97 17.25 -19.29
C SER A 43 3.30 18.37 -20.07
#